data_AF-A0A2T7NF51-F1
#
_entry.id   AF-A0A2T7NF51-F1
#
_cell.length_a   1.000
_cell.length_b   1.000
_cell.length_c   1.000
_cell.angle_alpha   90.00
_cell.angle_beta   90.00
_cell.angle_gamma   90.00
#
_symmetry.space_group_name_H-M   'P 1'
#
loop_
_entity.id
_entity.type
_entity.pdbx_description
1 polymer ?
#
loop_
_entity_poly.entity_id
_entity_poly.type
_entity_poly.pdbx_seq_one_letter_code
_entity_poly.pdbx_strand_id
1 'polypeptide(L)'
;MKRVWAHPTRWRYFINLTGQEFPLKTNKELVQILKAFRGANDISGTNDPQFHFRWKEFLPAPFNLTVIKGFVYIVASRGFVDYVIHSRVARDLLRWVQPSRNPDETFFSTLNHNPQLGVPGSFLDKELCTGKWVRTVCHFGVGDLYRLTHTPQLFANKFSYDFMPLAYDCLEEWYFEKVRAENQGVALPLNLSVYEHSLLVKRRYKGPVLMWD
;
A
#
# COMPACT_ATOMS: atom_id res chain seq x y z
N MET A 1 10.41 -10.01 -1.32
CA MET A 1 10.98 -9.34 -0.12
C MET A 1 12.39 -9.81 0.24
N LYS A 2 12.64 -11.08 0.59
CA LYS A 2 13.98 -11.56 1.01
C LYS A 2 15.13 -11.16 0.07
N ARG A 3 14.98 -11.34 -1.25
CA ARG A 3 16.00 -10.94 -2.24
C ARG A 3 16.26 -9.44 -2.25
N VAL A 4 15.20 -8.62 -2.20
CA VAL A 4 15.30 -7.15 -2.17
C VAL A 4 15.95 -6.69 -0.87
N TRP A 5 15.62 -7.32 0.25
CA TRP A 5 16.22 -7.04 1.55
C TRP A 5 17.73 -7.28 1.59
N ALA A 6 18.17 -8.40 1.01
CA ALA A 6 19.59 -8.76 0.92
C ALA A 6 20.37 -7.93 -0.13
N HIS A 7 19.69 -7.10 -0.92
CA HIS A 7 20.34 -6.30 -1.95
C HIS A 7 21.21 -5.20 -1.30
N PRO A 8 22.44 -4.96 -1.78
CA PRO A 8 23.38 -4.02 -1.16
C PRO A 8 22.93 -2.55 -1.23
N THR A 9 22.05 -2.21 -2.18
CA THR A 9 21.51 -0.85 -2.32
C THR A 9 20.65 -0.46 -1.12
N ARG A 10 20.89 0.74 -0.60
CA ARG A 10 20.08 1.35 0.48
C ARG A 10 18.73 1.86 -0.04
N TRP A 11 17.78 0.95 -0.26
CA TRP A 11 16.40 1.29 -0.61
C TRP A 11 15.61 1.71 0.64
N ARG A 12 14.50 2.46 0.45
CA ARG A 12 13.70 3.05 1.56
C ARG A 12 12.32 2.41 1.69
N TYR A 13 11.68 2.13 0.56
CA TYR A 13 10.33 1.61 0.47
C TYR A 13 10.27 0.42 -0.49
N PHE A 14 9.41 -0.53 -0.16
CA PHE A 14 9.03 -1.65 -0.99
C PHE A 14 7.60 -1.43 -1.49
N ILE A 15 7.41 -1.50 -2.81
CA ILE A 15 6.10 -1.39 -3.48
C ILE A 15 5.94 -2.66 -4.30
N ASN A 16 4.84 -3.39 -4.13
CA ASN A 16 4.52 -4.52 -5.00
C ASN A 16 3.50 -4.14 -6.06
N LEU A 17 3.70 -4.70 -7.25
CA LEU A 17 2.84 -4.57 -8.42
C LEU A 17 2.69 -5.99 -9.02
N THR A 18 1.58 -6.26 -9.72
CA THR A 18 1.25 -7.59 -10.28
C THR A 18 1.11 -7.62 -11.80
N GLY A 19 1.27 -6.49 -12.48
CA GLY A 19 1.40 -6.39 -13.93
C GLY A 19 0.22 -5.75 -14.66
N GLN A 20 -0.85 -5.37 -13.93
CA GLN A 20 -2.00 -4.65 -14.47
C GLN A 20 -2.17 -3.25 -13.83
N GLU A 21 -1.14 -2.77 -13.15
CA GLU A 21 -1.12 -1.45 -12.54
C GLU A 21 -0.44 -0.43 -13.45
N PHE A 22 -0.92 0.80 -13.39
CA PHE A 22 -0.28 1.92 -14.08
C PHE A 22 0.07 3.05 -13.08
N PRO A 23 1.27 3.65 -13.15
CA PRO A 23 1.65 4.74 -12.25
C PRO A 23 0.84 6.01 -12.54
N LEU A 24 0.32 6.65 -11.48
CA LEU A 24 -0.35 7.94 -11.56
C LEU A 24 0.58 9.12 -11.18
N LYS A 25 1.82 8.80 -10.80
CA LYS A 25 2.83 9.74 -10.30
C LYS A 25 4.17 9.41 -10.95
N THR A 26 4.89 10.43 -11.43
CA THR A 26 6.25 10.26 -11.96
C THR A 26 7.17 9.73 -10.87
N ASN A 27 8.33 9.19 -11.24
CA ASN A 27 9.31 8.73 -10.26
C ASN A 27 9.72 9.86 -9.28
N LYS A 28 9.88 11.09 -9.75
CA LYS A 28 10.22 12.23 -8.88
C LYS A 28 9.08 12.57 -7.92
N GLU A 29 7.83 12.60 -8.39
CA GLU A 29 6.65 12.77 -7.53
C GLU A 29 6.57 11.67 -6.48
N LEU A 30 6.76 10.39 -6.88
CA LEU A 30 6.80 9.25 -5.96
C LEU A 30 7.87 9.43 -4.90
N VAL A 31 9.09 9.83 -5.26
CA VAL A 31 10.16 10.09 -4.29
C VAL A 31 9.77 11.20 -3.30
N GLN A 32 9.15 12.28 -3.76
CA GLN A 32 8.70 13.37 -2.88
C GLN A 32 7.59 12.90 -1.93
N ILE A 33 6.63 12.12 -2.43
CA ILE A 33 5.53 11.55 -1.63
C ILE A 33 6.05 10.56 -0.59
N LEU A 34 6.94 9.63 -0.97
CA LEU A 34 7.51 8.64 -0.06
C LEU A 34 8.38 9.29 1.02
N LYS A 35 9.01 10.44 0.74
CA LYS A 35 9.65 11.27 1.77
C LYS A 35 8.62 11.87 2.73
N ALA A 36 7.49 12.37 2.21
CA ALA A 36 6.38 12.89 3.01
C ALA A 36 5.75 11.83 3.94
N PHE A 37 5.84 10.54 3.60
CA PHE A 37 5.39 9.44 4.47
C PHE A 37 6.20 9.28 5.76
N ARG A 38 7.42 9.83 5.82
CA ARG A 38 8.25 9.87 7.05
C ARG A 38 8.39 8.50 7.74
N GLY A 39 8.48 7.43 6.97
CA GLY A 39 8.61 6.05 7.48
C GLY A 39 7.30 5.33 7.76
N ALA A 40 6.14 5.96 7.56
CA ALA A 40 4.85 5.27 7.62
C ALA A 40 4.73 4.27 6.46
N ASN A 41 4.01 3.18 6.71
CA ASN A 41 3.56 2.26 5.67
C ASN A 41 2.23 2.76 5.12
N ASP A 42 1.95 2.51 3.85
CA ASP A 42 0.62 2.61 3.26
C ASP A 42 0.13 1.19 2.97
N ILE A 43 -0.55 0.62 3.96
CA ILE A 43 -1.10 -0.74 3.95
C ILE A 43 -2.52 -0.60 4.46
N SER A 44 -3.50 -0.83 3.60
CA SER A 44 -4.92 -0.73 3.99
C SER A 44 -5.34 -1.89 4.89
N GLY A 45 -6.28 -1.60 5.79
CA GLY A 45 -6.83 -2.56 6.73
C GLY A 45 -8.28 -2.26 7.11
N THR A 46 -9.07 -3.32 7.29
CA THR A 46 -10.40 -3.27 7.86
C THR A 46 -10.66 -4.50 8.74
N ASN A 47 -11.32 -4.26 9.89
CA ASN A 47 -11.82 -5.29 10.79
C ASN A 47 -13.35 -5.46 10.66
N ASP A 48 -13.89 -5.19 9.48
CA ASP A 48 -15.32 -5.32 9.24
C ASP A 48 -15.76 -6.80 9.43
N PRO A 49 -16.75 -7.07 10.32
CA PRO A 49 -17.27 -8.42 10.56
C PRO A 49 -17.69 -9.16 9.30
N GLN A 50 -18.07 -8.45 8.23
CA GLN A 50 -18.44 -9.07 6.96
C GLN A 50 -17.31 -9.92 6.36
N PHE A 51 -16.05 -9.72 6.74
CA PHE A 51 -14.90 -10.48 6.24
C PHE A 51 -14.44 -11.61 7.17
N HIS A 52 -14.97 -11.69 8.40
CA HIS A 52 -14.51 -12.64 9.42
C HIS A 52 -14.69 -14.11 8.98
N PHE A 53 -15.63 -14.38 8.07
CA PHE A 53 -15.80 -15.71 7.48
C PHE A 53 -14.53 -16.26 6.81
N ARG A 54 -13.58 -15.40 6.41
CA ARG A 54 -12.34 -15.79 5.74
C ARG A 54 -11.35 -16.52 6.67
N TRP A 55 -11.45 -16.28 7.98
CA TRP A 55 -10.52 -16.84 8.97
C TRP A 55 -11.17 -17.40 10.23
N LYS A 56 -12.51 -17.30 10.38
CA LYS A 56 -13.24 -17.77 11.57
C LYS A 56 -12.90 -19.21 11.97
N GLU A 57 -12.68 -20.09 11.00
CA GLU A 57 -12.41 -21.53 11.21
C GLU A 57 -10.97 -21.81 11.64
N PHE A 58 -10.08 -20.83 11.47
CA PHE A 58 -8.65 -20.94 11.81
C PHE A 58 -8.31 -20.26 13.13
N LEU A 59 -9.28 -19.60 13.78
CA LEU A 59 -9.06 -18.94 15.07
C LEU A 59 -8.79 -19.96 16.19
N PRO A 60 -8.01 -19.57 17.23
CA PRO A 60 -7.44 -18.24 17.45
C PRO A 60 -6.18 -17.97 16.61
N ALA A 61 -5.97 -16.70 16.25
CA ALA A 61 -4.72 -16.26 15.64
C ALA A 61 -3.57 -16.27 16.68
N PRO A 62 -2.32 -16.54 16.27
CA PRO A 62 -1.18 -16.57 17.18
C PRO A 62 -0.97 -15.20 17.83
N PHE A 63 -0.38 -15.17 19.03
CA PHE A 63 -0.07 -13.94 19.79
C PHE A 63 -1.28 -13.03 20.09
N ASN A 64 -2.50 -13.60 20.11
CA ASN A 64 -3.74 -12.84 20.34
C ASN A 64 -3.90 -11.67 19.35
N LEU A 65 -3.49 -11.90 18.08
CA LEU A 65 -3.59 -10.90 17.03
C LEU A 65 -5.03 -10.73 16.57
N THR A 66 -5.43 -9.47 16.39
CA THR A 66 -6.66 -9.15 15.66
C THR A 66 -6.37 -9.33 14.17
N VAL A 67 -7.10 -10.23 13.51
CA VAL A 67 -6.93 -10.50 12.08
C VAL A 67 -7.59 -9.38 11.27
N ILE A 68 -6.87 -8.83 10.30
CA ILE A 68 -7.28 -7.65 9.53
C ILE A 68 -7.28 -7.98 8.05
N LYS A 69 -8.40 -7.72 7.37
CA LYS A 69 -8.48 -7.77 5.90
C LYS A 69 -7.84 -6.52 5.32
N GLY A 70 -7.01 -6.66 4.29
CA GLY A 70 -6.41 -5.55 3.55
C GLY A 70 -6.54 -5.74 2.04
N PHE A 71 -5.62 -5.10 1.32
CA PHE A 71 -5.38 -5.35 -0.11
C PHE A 71 -4.06 -6.09 -0.30
N VAL A 72 -3.89 -6.65 -1.50
CA VAL A 72 -2.64 -7.29 -1.90
C VAL A 72 -1.53 -6.27 -2.15
N TYR A 73 -1.86 -5.03 -2.53
CA TYR A 73 -0.90 -3.96 -2.81
C TYR A 73 -0.54 -3.20 -1.54
N ILE A 74 0.76 -3.01 -1.34
CA ILE A 74 1.33 -2.35 -0.17
C ILE A 74 2.46 -1.42 -0.57
N VAL A 75 2.61 -0.35 0.21
CA VAL A 75 3.83 0.45 0.28
C VAL A 75 4.40 0.28 1.68
N ALA A 76 5.45 -0.53 1.79
CA ALA A 76 6.05 -0.87 3.07
C ALA A 76 7.40 -0.18 3.24
N SER A 77 7.61 0.40 4.42
CA SER A 77 8.91 0.89 4.86
C SER A 77 9.94 -0.25 4.91
N ARG A 78 11.23 0.08 4.76
CA ARG A 78 12.31 -0.92 4.93
C ARG A 78 12.25 -1.61 6.29
N GLY A 79 11.97 -0.88 7.37
CA GLY A 79 11.81 -1.44 8.71
C GLY A 79 10.64 -2.43 8.84
N PHE A 80 9.52 -2.19 8.14
CA PHE A 80 8.43 -3.16 8.09
C PHE A 80 8.86 -4.45 7.39
N VAL A 81 9.58 -4.34 6.27
CA VAL A 81 10.08 -5.52 5.53
C VAL A 81 11.10 -6.29 6.35
N ASP A 82 11.96 -5.61 7.10
CA ASP A 82 12.88 -6.24 8.06
C ASP A 82 12.12 -7.10 9.08
N TYR A 83 11.10 -6.50 9.71
CA TYR A 83 10.24 -7.18 10.66
C TYR A 83 9.57 -8.40 10.03
N VAL A 84 9.05 -8.28 8.81
CA VAL A 84 8.44 -9.41 8.07
C VAL A 84 9.43 -10.57 7.89
N ILE A 85 10.71 -10.29 7.64
CA ILE A 85 11.72 -11.31 7.33
C ILE A 85 12.27 -11.97 8.60
N HIS A 86 12.50 -11.21 9.66
CA HIS A 86 13.25 -11.66 10.83
C HIS A 86 12.39 -11.93 12.06
N SER A 87 11.18 -11.36 12.16
CA SER A 87 10.34 -11.53 13.35
C SER A 87 9.76 -12.94 13.45
N ARG A 88 9.85 -13.52 14.65
CA ARG A 88 9.13 -14.76 14.98
C ARG A 88 7.62 -14.59 14.81
N VAL A 89 7.07 -13.44 15.21
CA VAL A 89 5.63 -13.16 15.10
C VAL A 89 5.20 -13.18 13.63
N ALA A 90 5.97 -12.53 12.75
CA ALA A 90 5.66 -12.53 11.31
C ALA A 90 5.75 -13.94 10.72
N ARG A 91 6.76 -14.73 11.08
CA ARG A 91 6.90 -16.11 10.62
C ARG A 91 5.75 -17.01 11.07
N ASP A 92 5.38 -16.93 12.35
CA ASP A 92 4.35 -17.78 12.94
C ASP A 92 2.95 -17.36 12.43
N LEU A 93 2.71 -16.05 12.23
CA LEU A 93 1.51 -15.57 11.54
C LEU A 93 1.47 -16.04 10.08
N LEU A 94 2.59 -16.02 9.35
CA LEU A 94 2.63 -16.46 7.95
C LEU A 94 2.20 -17.93 7.81
N ARG A 95 2.68 -18.79 8.70
CA ARG A 95 2.28 -20.20 8.75
C ARG A 95 0.79 -20.37 9.07
N TRP A 96 0.26 -19.52 9.94
CA TRP A 96 -1.15 -19.54 10.31
C TRP A 96 -2.07 -19.06 9.19
N VAL A 97 -1.70 -18.01 8.44
CA VAL A 97 -2.52 -17.51 7.31
C VAL A 97 -2.43 -18.38 6.07
N GLN A 98 -1.33 -19.12 5.87
CA GLN A 98 -1.09 -19.94 4.67
C GLN A 98 -2.25 -20.85 4.22
N PRO A 99 -2.93 -21.61 5.12
CA PRO A 99 -4.06 -22.44 4.73
C PRO A 99 -5.39 -21.66 4.57
N SER A 100 -5.44 -20.37 4.89
CA SER A 100 -6.66 -19.57 4.75
C SER A 100 -7.00 -19.28 3.28
N ARG A 101 -8.21 -18.80 3.03
CA ARG A 101 -8.72 -18.53 1.67
C ARG A 101 -7.97 -17.42 0.92
N ASN A 102 -7.51 -16.39 1.64
CA ASN A 102 -6.90 -15.19 1.07
C ASN A 102 -5.72 -14.72 1.95
N PRO A 103 -4.61 -15.48 1.99
CA PRO A 103 -3.47 -15.19 2.86
C PRO A 103 -2.80 -13.85 2.52
N ASP A 104 -2.74 -13.52 1.23
CA ASP A 104 -2.17 -12.30 0.66
C ASP A 104 -2.93 -11.02 1.04
N GLU A 105 -4.26 -11.10 1.18
CA GLU A 105 -5.10 -10.00 1.68
C GLU A 105 -5.17 -9.93 3.22
N THR A 106 -4.44 -10.79 3.95
CA THR A 106 -4.55 -10.87 5.42
C THR A 106 -3.21 -10.64 6.12
N PHE A 107 -2.12 -11.15 5.56
CA PHE A 107 -0.82 -11.18 6.22
C PHE A 107 -0.27 -9.79 6.56
N PHE A 108 -0.09 -8.94 5.54
CA PHE A 108 0.57 -7.63 5.72
C PHE A 108 -0.31 -6.65 6.51
N SER A 109 -1.61 -6.64 6.23
CA SER A 109 -2.59 -5.82 6.94
C SER A 109 -2.66 -6.17 8.43
N THR A 110 -2.65 -7.46 8.77
CA THR A 110 -2.65 -7.90 10.18
C THR A 110 -1.38 -7.42 10.89
N LEU A 111 -0.19 -7.57 10.30
CA LEU A 111 1.04 -7.07 10.91
C LEU A 111 1.04 -5.54 11.08
N ASN A 112 0.47 -4.80 10.12
CA ASN A 112 0.46 -3.34 10.14
C ASN A 112 -0.55 -2.72 11.12
N HIS A 113 -1.62 -3.43 11.49
CA HIS A 113 -2.72 -2.87 12.29
C HIS A 113 -2.84 -3.47 13.69
N ASN A 114 -1.79 -4.15 14.17
CA ASN A 114 -1.68 -4.63 15.55
C ASN A 114 -0.61 -3.79 16.28
N PRO A 115 -0.98 -2.67 16.93
CA PRO A 115 -0.03 -1.71 17.51
C PRO A 115 0.86 -2.32 18.61
N GLN A 116 0.38 -3.36 19.29
CA GLN A 116 1.11 -4.08 20.33
C GLN A 116 2.40 -4.73 19.80
N LEU A 117 2.52 -4.93 18.49
CA LEU A 117 3.72 -5.48 17.86
C LEU A 117 4.84 -4.45 17.68
N GLY A 118 4.54 -3.15 17.78
CA GLY A 118 5.54 -2.09 17.55
C GLY A 118 6.19 -2.16 16.17
N VAL A 119 5.49 -2.66 15.14
CA VAL A 119 6.07 -2.80 13.80
C VAL A 119 6.42 -1.42 13.23
N PRO A 120 7.61 -1.21 12.66
CA PRO A 120 7.98 0.07 12.07
C PRO A 120 6.99 0.54 11.00
N GLY A 121 6.58 1.81 11.08
CA GLY A 121 5.65 2.43 10.12
C GLY A 121 4.18 2.00 10.27
N SER A 122 3.87 1.11 11.21
CA SER A 122 2.51 0.63 11.46
C SER A 122 1.59 1.73 11.96
N PHE A 123 0.30 1.67 11.65
CA PHE A 123 -0.71 2.60 12.15
C PHE A 123 -2.07 1.91 12.26
N LEU A 124 -2.93 2.45 13.10
CA LEU A 124 -4.32 2.02 13.22
C LEU A 124 -5.21 2.96 12.40
N ASP A 125 -5.76 2.47 11.30
CA ASP A 125 -6.95 3.09 10.72
C ASP A 125 -7.89 2.07 10.09
N LYS A 126 -9.14 2.50 9.92
CA LYS A 126 -10.19 1.78 9.21
C LYS A 126 -10.31 2.40 7.84
N GLU A 127 -10.11 1.61 6.79
CA GLU A 127 -10.25 2.09 5.42
C GLU A 127 -11.65 2.70 5.18
N LEU A 128 -11.70 3.95 4.68
CA LEU A 128 -12.93 4.65 4.33
C LEU A 128 -13.12 4.63 2.80
N CYS A 129 -13.94 3.71 2.29
CA CYS A 129 -14.38 3.76 0.89
C CYS A 129 -15.56 4.73 0.77
N THR A 130 -15.36 5.85 0.06
CA THR A 130 -16.42 6.83 -0.24
C THR A 130 -17.23 6.47 -1.49
N GLY A 131 -16.83 5.41 -2.22
CA GLY A 131 -17.51 4.90 -3.42
C GLY A 131 -18.44 3.73 -3.10
N LYS A 132 -18.62 2.83 -4.07
CA LYS A 132 -19.44 1.62 -3.89
C LYS A 132 -18.55 0.41 -3.73
N TRP A 133 -18.80 -0.39 -2.69
CA TRP A 133 -18.24 -1.73 -2.58
C TRP A 133 -18.91 -2.66 -3.58
N VAL A 134 -18.12 -3.22 -4.50
CA VAL A 134 -18.56 -4.28 -5.42
C VAL A 134 -17.59 -5.44 -5.26
N ARG A 135 -18.12 -6.63 -4.90
CA ARG A 135 -17.31 -7.84 -4.64
C ARG A 135 -16.09 -7.57 -3.75
N THR A 136 -16.29 -6.77 -2.69
CA THR A 136 -15.25 -6.46 -1.67
C THR A 136 -14.10 -5.55 -2.14
N VAL A 137 -14.26 -4.92 -3.31
CA VAL A 137 -13.38 -3.90 -3.89
C VAL A 137 -14.14 -2.57 -4.00
N CYS A 138 -13.49 -1.45 -3.66
CA CYS A 138 -14.08 -0.12 -3.86
C CYS A 138 -14.02 0.22 -5.36
N HIS A 139 -15.17 0.24 -6.05
CA HIS A 139 -15.24 0.53 -7.49
C HIS A 139 -15.38 2.04 -7.75
N PHE A 140 -14.60 2.54 -8.72
CA PHE A 140 -14.67 3.89 -9.30
C PHE A 140 -15.39 3.85 -10.67
N GLY A 141 -16.08 4.91 -11.09
CA GLY A 141 -16.85 5.03 -12.35
C GLY A 141 -16.25 6.03 -13.36
N VAL A 142 -16.90 6.20 -14.53
CA VAL A 142 -16.38 7.04 -15.65
C VAL A 142 -16.20 8.53 -15.29
N GLY A 143 -16.98 9.05 -14.35
CA GLY A 143 -16.78 10.40 -13.79
C GLY A 143 -15.51 10.56 -12.95
N ASP A 144 -14.81 9.46 -12.65
CA ASP A 144 -13.60 9.46 -11.83
C ASP A 144 -12.31 9.59 -12.66
N LEU A 145 -12.35 9.67 -14.01
CA LEU A 145 -11.15 9.93 -14.82
C LEU A 145 -10.49 11.28 -14.44
N TYR A 146 -11.29 12.33 -14.22
CA TYR A 146 -10.81 13.58 -13.63
C TYR A 146 -10.27 13.41 -12.21
N ARG A 147 -10.79 12.45 -11.43
CA ARG A 147 -10.30 12.19 -10.07
C ARG A 147 -9.01 11.38 -10.07
N LEU A 148 -8.77 10.50 -11.04
CA LEU A 148 -7.53 9.72 -11.15
C LEU A 148 -6.30 10.61 -11.42
N THR A 149 -6.47 11.74 -12.10
CA THR A 149 -5.38 12.71 -12.29
C THR A 149 -5.12 13.60 -11.07
N HIS A 150 -6.11 13.71 -10.16
CA HIS A 150 -6.04 14.53 -8.93
C HIS A 150 -5.99 13.70 -7.64
N THR A 151 -5.97 12.37 -7.74
CA THR A 151 -6.06 11.51 -6.57
C THR A 151 -4.71 11.40 -5.85
N PRO A 152 -4.70 11.27 -4.51
CA PRO A 152 -3.49 10.92 -3.77
C PRO A 152 -2.98 9.50 -4.05
N GLN A 153 -3.73 8.61 -4.72
CA GLN A 153 -3.21 7.27 -5.03
C GLN A 153 -1.98 7.33 -5.95
N LEU A 154 -1.06 6.39 -5.73
CA LEU A 154 0.21 6.29 -6.44
C LEU A 154 0.09 5.49 -7.75
N PHE A 155 -0.77 4.47 -7.74
CA PHE A 155 -1.01 3.56 -8.85
C PHE A 155 -2.51 3.32 -9.00
N ALA A 156 -2.96 3.06 -10.23
CA ALA A 156 -4.30 2.58 -10.52
C ALA A 156 -4.26 1.10 -10.90
N ASN A 157 -5.27 0.34 -10.48
CA ASN A 157 -5.49 -1.06 -10.83
C ASN A 157 -6.98 -1.27 -11.15
N LYS A 158 -7.39 -1.99 -12.20
CA LYS A 158 -6.62 -2.75 -13.19
C LYS A 158 -6.85 -2.24 -14.61
N PHE A 159 -5.81 -2.30 -15.44
CA PHE A 159 -5.91 -2.12 -16.89
C PHE A 159 -5.77 -3.46 -17.60
N SER A 160 -6.56 -3.67 -18.66
CA SER A 160 -6.55 -4.90 -19.43
C SER A 160 -6.60 -4.56 -20.90
N TYR A 161 -5.69 -5.13 -21.70
CA TYR A 161 -5.55 -4.78 -23.12
C TYR A 161 -6.78 -5.22 -23.94
N ASP A 162 -7.45 -6.29 -23.52
CA ASP A 162 -8.68 -6.82 -24.11
C ASP A 162 -9.94 -6.00 -23.75
N PHE A 163 -9.83 -5.00 -22.88
CA PHE A 163 -10.95 -4.17 -22.45
C PHE A 163 -10.60 -2.68 -22.46
N MET A 164 -11.10 -1.96 -23.48
CA MET A 164 -10.90 -0.51 -23.66
C MET A 164 -9.41 -0.08 -23.62
N PRO A 165 -8.56 -0.58 -24.54
CA PRO A 165 -7.12 -0.26 -24.57
C PRO A 165 -6.84 1.24 -24.69
N LEU A 166 -7.74 2.00 -25.33
CA LEU A 166 -7.61 3.46 -25.44
C LEU A 166 -7.49 4.15 -24.07
N ALA A 167 -8.10 3.60 -23.01
CA ALA A 167 -7.95 4.15 -21.66
C ALA A 167 -6.51 4.02 -21.14
N TYR A 168 -5.82 2.94 -21.50
CA TYR A 168 -4.40 2.74 -21.20
C TYR A 168 -3.55 3.71 -22.03
N ASP A 169 -3.81 3.82 -23.33
CA ASP A 169 -3.06 4.70 -24.23
C ASP A 169 -3.15 6.18 -23.82
N CYS A 170 -4.36 6.67 -23.50
CA CYS A 170 -4.56 8.04 -23.04
C CYS A 170 -3.87 8.32 -21.70
N LEU A 171 -3.86 7.36 -20.79
CA LEU A 171 -3.17 7.50 -19.50
C LEU A 171 -1.65 7.47 -19.67
N GLU A 172 -1.16 6.67 -20.62
CA GLU A 172 0.24 6.60 -21.00
C GLU A 172 0.73 7.92 -21.60
N GLU A 173 0.00 8.48 -22.57
CA GLU A 173 0.30 9.78 -23.16
C GLU A 173 0.35 10.89 -22.11
N TRP A 174 -0.68 10.99 -21.26
CA TRP A 174 -0.74 11.94 -20.16
C TRP A 174 0.46 11.79 -19.20
N TYR A 175 0.82 10.56 -18.85
CA TYR A 175 1.94 10.30 -17.95
C TYR A 175 3.29 10.71 -18.57
N PHE A 176 3.54 10.37 -19.83
CA PHE A 176 4.79 10.72 -20.49
C PHE A 176 4.89 12.21 -20.82
N GLU A 177 3.77 12.91 -21.00
CA GLU A 177 3.77 14.37 -21.08
C GLU A 177 4.27 14.99 -19.76
N LYS A 178 3.82 14.49 -18.60
CA LYS A 178 4.34 14.92 -17.29
C LYS A 178 5.84 14.67 -17.17
N VAL A 179 6.30 13.48 -17.55
CA VAL A 179 7.74 13.13 -17.52
C VAL A 179 8.54 14.06 -18.43
N ARG A 180 8.03 14.38 -19.62
CA ARG A 180 8.68 15.32 -20.55
C ARG A 180 8.80 16.72 -19.95
N ALA A 181 7.71 17.24 -19.39
CA ALA A 181 7.70 18.55 -18.72
C ALA A 181 8.71 18.58 -17.55
N GLU A 182 8.74 17.53 -16.73
CA GLU A 182 9.69 17.39 -15.63
C GLU A 182 11.16 17.40 -16.10
N ASN A 183 11.47 16.68 -17.18
CA ASN A 183 12.81 16.65 -17.78
C ASN A 183 13.24 18.00 -18.37
N GLN A 184 12.27 18.84 -18.75
CA GLN A 184 12.51 20.22 -19.19
C GLN A 184 12.61 21.21 -18.01
N GLY A 185 12.54 20.72 -16.76
CA GLY A 185 12.62 21.55 -15.57
C GLY A 185 11.30 22.22 -15.18
N VAL A 186 10.19 21.89 -15.85
CA VAL A 186 8.87 22.41 -15.48
C VAL A 186 8.44 21.76 -14.16
N ALA A 187 8.04 22.60 -13.20
CA ALA A 187 7.51 22.13 -11.93
C ALA A 187 6.09 21.58 -12.14
N LEU A 188 5.90 20.29 -11.85
CA LEU A 188 4.57 19.67 -11.86
C LEU A 188 3.80 20.05 -10.58
N PRO A 189 2.48 20.29 -10.66
CA PRO A 189 1.67 20.62 -9.50
C PRO A 189 1.49 19.40 -8.59
N LEU A 190 2.33 19.29 -7.56
CA LEU A 190 2.23 18.25 -6.53
C LEU A 190 1.88 18.84 -5.16
N ASN A 191 0.67 18.56 -4.67
CA ASN A 191 0.26 18.96 -3.32
C ASN A 191 0.71 17.93 -2.28
N LEU A 192 1.89 18.16 -1.67
CA LEU A 192 2.44 17.28 -0.64
C LEU A 192 1.64 17.27 0.68
N SER A 193 0.88 18.33 0.97
CA SER A 193 0.14 18.49 2.22
C SER A 193 -0.85 17.33 2.47
N VAL A 194 -1.45 16.79 1.39
CA VAL A 194 -2.38 15.66 1.48
C VAL A 194 -1.69 14.41 2.05
N TYR A 195 -0.41 14.21 1.71
CA TYR A 195 0.38 13.07 2.19
C TYR A 195 0.97 13.33 3.57
N GLU A 196 1.54 14.51 3.79
CA GLU A 196 2.17 14.87 5.08
C GLU A 196 1.17 14.91 6.23
N HIS A 197 -0.07 15.34 5.97
CA HIS A 197 -1.12 15.47 6.97
C HIS A 197 -2.08 14.27 7.03
N SER A 198 -1.80 13.21 6.27
CA SER A 198 -2.58 11.99 6.27
C SER A 198 -2.56 11.28 7.63
N LEU A 199 -3.56 10.44 7.88
CA LEU A 199 -3.66 9.67 9.12
C LEU A 199 -2.52 8.66 9.27
N LEU A 200 -2.05 8.05 8.16
CA LEU A 200 -0.89 7.16 8.19
C LEU A 200 0.36 7.86 8.73
N VAL A 201 0.60 9.12 8.34
CA VAL A 201 1.78 9.88 8.85
C VAL A 201 1.56 10.36 10.27
N LYS A 202 0.36 10.83 10.61
CA LYS A 202 0.05 11.35 11.95
C LYS A 202 0.03 10.27 13.03
N ARG A 203 -0.46 9.08 12.70
CA ARG A 203 -0.69 7.97 13.64
C ARG A 203 0.32 6.83 13.54
N ARG A 204 1.35 6.95 12.70
CA ARG A 204 2.39 5.91 12.62
C ARG A 204 3.05 5.68 13.97
N TYR A 205 3.44 4.43 14.19
CA TYR A 205 4.35 4.05 15.24
C TYR A 205 5.69 4.82 15.11
N LYS A 206 6.17 5.36 16.24
CA LYS A 206 7.37 6.22 16.32
C LYS A 206 8.56 5.53 16.99
N GLY A 207 8.54 4.19 17.16
CA GLY A 207 9.68 3.44 17.69
C GLY A 207 10.93 3.57 16.81
N PRO A 208 12.06 2.94 17.19
CA PRO A 208 13.36 3.15 16.55
C PRO A 208 13.26 2.91 15.03
N VAL A 209 13.31 4.01 14.28
CA VAL A 209 13.09 4.00 12.83
C VAL A 209 14.43 3.71 12.16
N LEU A 210 14.66 2.46 11.75
CA LEU A 210 15.82 2.06 10.92
C LEU A 210 15.70 2.54 9.46
N MET A 211 14.91 3.58 9.18
CA MET A 211 14.67 4.03 7.80
C MET A 211 15.85 4.79 7.21
N TRP A 212 16.72 5.36 8.04
CA TRP A 212 17.72 6.35 7.62
C TRP A 212 19.18 5.93 7.79
N ASP A 213 19.47 4.89 8.57
CA ASP A 213 20.82 4.42 8.86
C ASP A 213 21.38 3.43 7.81
#